data_AF-A0A2N6AR78-F1
#
_entry.id   AF-A0A2N6AR78-F1
#
_cell.length_a   1.000
_cell.length_b   1.000
_cell.length_c   1.000
_cell.angle_alpha   90.00
_cell.angle_beta   90.00
_cell.angle_gamma   90.00
#
_symmetry.space_group_name_H-M   'P 1'
#
loop_
_entity.id
_entity.type
_entity.pdbx_description
1 polymer ?
#
loop_
_entity_poly.entity_id
_entity_poly.type
_entity_poly.pdbx_seq_one_letter_code
_entity_poly.pdbx_strand_id
1 'polypeptide(L)'
;MPQLIQPQTALIYVMVTMSAVDRVMDDAEIMEIGNMVRYLPVFKGYNPEMMIPAAQQCADILDSDDGLNNILELISGTLPESLHDTAYALAVEVASANLNVKQEELRFLQLLRDRLHLDKLTVAAIERGAQARHRRLPSED
;
A
#
# COMPACT_ATOMS: atom_id res chain seq x y z
N MET A 1 20.34 -13.06 -6.76
CA MET A 1 19.79 -11.70 -6.95
C MET A 1 18.30 -11.81 -6.68
N PRO A 2 17.69 -10.98 -5.84
CA PRO A 2 16.24 -11.02 -5.67
C PRO A 2 15.60 -10.79 -7.04
N GLN A 3 14.59 -11.59 -7.35
CA GLN A 3 13.86 -11.49 -8.61
C GLN A 3 13.09 -10.17 -8.59
N LEU A 4 13.53 -9.20 -9.40
CA LEU A 4 12.87 -7.90 -9.50
C LEU A 4 11.49 -8.11 -10.14
N ILE A 5 10.44 -7.75 -9.39
CA ILE A 5 9.06 -7.72 -9.89
C ILE A 5 8.83 -6.45 -10.72
N GLN A 6 7.70 -6.34 -11.41
CA GLN A 6 7.36 -5.07 -12.08
C GLN A 6 7.04 -3.99 -11.04
N PRO A 7 7.33 -2.70 -11.31
CA PRO A 7 7.00 -1.61 -10.37
C PRO A 7 5.52 -1.60 -9.96
N GLN A 8 4.60 -1.88 -10.89
CA GLN A 8 3.17 -1.98 -10.56
C GLN A 8 2.88 -3.13 -9.59
N THR A 9 3.56 -4.28 -9.73
CA THR A 9 3.43 -5.39 -8.77
C THR A 9 3.93 -4.99 -7.38
N ALA A 10 5.04 -4.24 -7.30
CA ALA A 10 5.53 -3.72 -6.02
C ALA A 10 4.52 -2.75 -5.37
N LEU A 11 3.85 -1.90 -6.14
CA LEU A 11 2.79 -1.03 -5.63
C LEU A 11 1.55 -1.83 -5.15
N ILE A 12 1.23 -2.94 -5.82
CA ILE A 12 0.19 -3.87 -5.34
C ILE A 12 0.61 -4.51 -4.02
N TYR A 13 1.87 -4.94 -3.89
CA TYR A 13 2.39 -5.50 -2.65
C TYR A 13 2.27 -4.51 -1.49
N VAL A 14 2.49 -3.21 -1.73
CA VAL A 14 2.28 -2.16 -0.73
C VAL A 14 0.83 -2.15 -0.25
N MET A 15 -0.14 -2.10 -1.17
CA MET A 15 -1.57 -2.06 -0.83
C MET A 15 -2.06 -3.34 -0.14
N VAL A 16 -1.61 -4.50 -0.61
CA VAL A 16 -1.95 -5.81 -0.03
C VAL A 16 -1.33 -5.97 1.35
N THR A 17 -0.07 -5.58 1.52
CA THR A 17 0.58 -5.63 2.84
C THR A 17 -0.16 -4.75 3.83
N MET A 18 -0.51 -3.51 3.45
CA MET A 18 -1.31 -2.59 4.27
C MET A 18 -2.63 -3.22 4.74
N SER A 19 -3.35 -3.87 3.83
CA SER A 19 -4.65 -4.50 4.13
C SER A 19 -4.53 -5.81 4.92
N ALA A 20 -3.38 -6.50 4.84
CA ALA A 20 -3.18 -7.79 5.49
C ALA A 20 -2.60 -7.69 6.92
N VAL A 21 -2.21 -6.48 7.36
CA VAL A 21 -1.48 -6.29 8.62
C VAL A 21 -2.25 -6.76 9.87
N ASP A 22 -3.59 -6.68 9.86
CA ASP A 22 -4.44 -6.97 11.03
C ASP A 22 -5.21 -8.31 10.95
N ARG A 23 -4.88 -9.13 9.93
CA ARG A 23 -5.38 -10.47 9.57
C ARG A 23 -6.78 -10.52 8.95
N VAL A 24 -6.73 -10.98 7.69
CA VAL A 24 -7.79 -11.25 6.71
C VAL A 24 -8.30 -9.98 6.04
N MET A 25 -7.80 -9.77 4.82
CA MET A 25 -8.28 -8.74 3.90
C MET A 25 -9.75 -8.99 3.57
N ASP A 26 -10.60 -7.98 3.72
CA ASP A 26 -12.03 -8.08 3.45
C ASP A 26 -12.40 -7.67 2.00
N ASP A 27 -13.63 -7.99 1.58
CA ASP A 27 -14.12 -7.70 0.21
C ASP A 27 -14.09 -6.20 -0.12
N ALA A 28 -14.25 -5.32 0.87
CA ALA A 28 -14.23 -3.88 0.66
C ALA A 28 -12.80 -3.39 0.35
N GLU A 29 -11.81 -3.92 1.08
CA GLU A 29 -10.40 -3.65 0.84
C GLU A 29 -9.95 -4.17 -0.54
N ILE A 30 -10.35 -5.39 -0.92
CA ILE A 30 -10.05 -5.92 -2.27
C ILE A 30 -10.63 -5.00 -3.36
N MET A 31 -11.87 -4.54 -3.17
CA MET A 31 -12.54 -3.67 -4.12
C MET A 31 -11.83 -2.31 -4.23
N GLU A 32 -11.35 -1.75 -3.12
CA GLU A 32 -10.64 -0.48 -3.10
C GLU A 32 -9.27 -0.56 -3.80
N ILE A 33 -8.51 -1.62 -3.54
CA ILE A 33 -7.28 -1.93 -4.28
C ILE A 33 -7.59 -2.01 -5.79
N GLY A 34 -8.64 -2.74 -6.15
CA GLY A 34 -9.08 -2.85 -7.54
C GLY A 34 -9.43 -1.52 -8.19
N ASN A 35 -10.04 -0.60 -7.44
CA ASN A 35 -10.35 0.76 -7.91
C ASN A 35 -9.07 1.57 -8.14
N MET A 36 -8.11 1.52 -7.22
CA MET A 36 -6.82 2.20 -7.38
C MET A 36 -6.05 1.69 -8.60
N VAL A 37 -5.98 0.36 -8.79
CA VAL A 37 -5.34 -0.26 -9.96
C VAL A 37 -6.04 0.15 -11.27
N ARG A 38 -7.37 0.29 -11.26
CA ARG A 38 -8.15 0.65 -12.45
C ARG A 38 -7.96 2.10 -12.88
N TYR A 39 -7.87 3.04 -11.93
CA TYR A 39 -8.01 4.47 -12.23
C TYR A 39 -6.71 5.27 -12.11
N LEU A 40 -5.71 4.80 -11.35
CA LEU A 40 -4.49 5.58 -11.15
C LEU A 40 -3.52 5.45 -12.35
N PRO A 41 -2.93 6.58 -12.82
CA PRO A 41 -2.05 6.58 -13.99
C PRO A 41 -0.83 5.65 -13.89
N VAL A 42 -0.33 5.39 -12.68
CA VAL A 42 0.83 4.52 -12.45
C VAL A 42 0.57 3.06 -12.88
N PHE A 43 -0.70 2.65 -12.91
CA PHE A 43 -1.14 1.33 -13.37
C PHE A 43 -1.55 1.30 -14.84
N LYS A 44 -1.35 2.37 -15.61
CA LYS A 44 -1.67 2.38 -17.04
C LYS A 44 -0.93 1.25 -17.78
N GLY A 45 -1.68 0.38 -18.45
CA GLY A 45 -1.13 -0.77 -19.17
C GLY A 45 -0.88 -2.01 -18.30
N TYR A 46 -1.20 -1.96 -17.01
CA TYR A 46 -1.19 -3.15 -16.15
C TYR A 46 -2.36 -4.08 -16.52
N ASN A 47 -2.11 -5.40 -16.56
CA ASN A 47 -3.17 -6.38 -16.77
C ASN A 47 -3.94 -6.62 -15.45
N PRO A 48 -5.23 -6.23 -15.33
CA PRO A 48 -5.99 -6.41 -14.09
C PRO A 48 -6.10 -7.86 -13.62
N GLU A 49 -6.02 -8.84 -14.54
CA GLU A 49 -6.03 -10.27 -14.19
C GLU A 49 -4.80 -10.68 -13.36
N MET A 50 -3.72 -9.90 -13.40
CA MET A 50 -2.50 -10.15 -12.63
C MET A 50 -2.59 -9.66 -11.19
N MET A 51 -3.62 -8.90 -10.82
CA MET A 51 -3.78 -8.35 -9.47
C MET A 51 -3.99 -9.45 -8.43
N ILE A 52 -4.90 -10.40 -8.67
CA ILE A 52 -5.18 -11.50 -7.73
C ILE A 52 -3.95 -12.41 -7.57
N PRO A 53 -3.27 -12.86 -8.65
CA PRO A 53 -2.00 -13.56 -8.54
C PRO A 53 -0.92 -12.79 -7.76
N ALA A 54 -0.81 -11.47 -7.97
CA ALA A 54 0.14 -10.65 -7.22
C ALA A 54 -0.22 -10.57 -5.73
N ALA A 55 -1.50 -10.42 -5.40
CA ALA A 55 -1.96 -10.41 -4.01
C ALA A 55 -1.68 -11.74 -3.31
N GLN A 56 -1.93 -12.87 -3.98
CA GLN A 56 -1.62 -14.19 -3.43
C GLN A 56 -0.12 -14.37 -3.19
N GLN A 57 0.72 -13.99 -4.15
CA GLN A 57 2.17 -14.06 -3.99
C GLN A 57 2.66 -13.17 -2.84
N CYS A 58 2.08 -11.97 -2.68
CA CYS A 58 2.38 -11.09 -1.55
C CYS A 58 2.02 -11.75 -0.22
N ALA A 59 0.83 -12.36 -0.13
CA ALA A 59 0.38 -13.08 1.07
C ALA A 59 1.32 -14.26 1.40
N ASP A 60 1.68 -15.06 0.39
CA ASP A 60 2.61 -16.18 0.55
C ASP A 60 3.99 -15.74 1.10
N ILE A 61 4.47 -14.56 0.67
CA ILE A 61 5.72 -13.99 1.20
C ILE A 61 5.53 -13.48 2.63
N LEU A 62 4.40 -12.83 2.94
CA LEU A 62 4.11 -12.34 4.29
C LEU A 62 4.01 -13.47 5.32
N ASP A 63 3.54 -14.64 4.91
CA ASP A 63 3.46 -15.84 5.74
C ASP A 63 4.82 -16.55 5.95
N SER A 64 5.86 -16.14 5.22
CA SER A 64 7.22 -16.70 5.35
C SER A 64 8.01 -16.07 6.50
N ASP A 65 9.09 -16.75 6.90
CA ASP A 65 10.03 -16.22 7.90
C ASP A 65 10.59 -14.86 7.43
N ASP A 66 10.46 -13.84 8.29
CA ASP A 66 10.84 -12.46 8.00
C ASP A 66 10.10 -11.82 6.80
N GLY A 67 8.91 -12.33 6.46
CA GLY A 67 8.12 -11.96 5.29
C GLY A 67 7.92 -10.46 5.08
N LEU A 68 7.62 -9.71 6.15
CA LEU A 68 7.44 -8.26 6.07
C LEU A 68 8.73 -7.54 5.63
N ASN A 69 9.89 -7.93 6.17
CA ASN A 69 11.16 -7.34 5.76
C ASN A 69 11.51 -7.71 4.32
N ASN A 70 11.24 -8.96 3.91
CA ASN A 70 11.40 -9.41 2.53
C ASN A 70 10.54 -8.59 1.55
N ILE A 71 9.29 -8.30 1.90
CA ILE A 71 8.41 -7.42 1.12
C ILE A 71 8.99 -6.00 1.03
N LEU A 72 9.41 -5.42 2.16
CA LEU A 72 10.00 -4.08 2.17
C LEU A 72 11.29 -4.00 1.32
N GLU A 73 12.10 -5.06 1.32
CA GLU A 73 13.28 -5.21 0.46
C GLU A 73 12.91 -5.29 -1.02
N LEU A 74 11.90 -6.10 -1.37
CA LEU A 74 11.41 -6.19 -2.75
C LEU A 74 10.86 -4.85 -3.24
N ILE A 75 10.07 -4.15 -2.43
CA ILE A 75 9.50 -2.84 -2.79
C ILE A 75 10.62 -1.82 -3.03
N SER A 76 11.51 -1.64 -2.06
CA SER A 76 12.60 -0.65 -2.14
C SER A 76 13.64 -0.98 -3.21
N GLY A 77 13.88 -2.26 -3.50
CA GLY A 77 14.78 -2.69 -4.57
C GLY A 77 14.17 -2.60 -5.98
N THR A 78 12.83 -2.54 -6.09
CA THR A 78 12.11 -2.53 -7.37
C THR A 78 11.69 -1.13 -7.81
N LEU A 79 11.23 -0.30 -6.87
CA LEU A 79 10.66 1.00 -7.22
C LEU A 79 11.75 2.03 -7.55
N PRO A 80 11.59 2.81 -8.63
CA PRO A 80 12.40 4.01 -8.81
C PRO A 80 12.06 5.04 -7.73
N GLU A 81 13.03 5.85 -7.33
CA GLU A 81 12.88 6.87 -6.28
C GLU A 81 11.69 7.82 -6.53
N SER A 82 11.42 8.12 -7.80
CA SER A 82 10.27 8.95 -8.21
C SER A 82 8.89 8.35 -7.93
N LEU A 83 8.80 7.11 -7.46
CA LEU A 83 7.56 6.43 -7.07
C LEU A 83 7.50 6.09 -5.57
N HIS A 84 8.49 6.50 -4.78
CA HIS A 84 8.51 6.24 -3.34
C HIS A 84 7.33 6.92 -2.63
N ASP A 85 7.07 8.18 -2.97
CA ASP A 85 5.93 8.94 -2.47
C ASP A 85 4.59 8.33 -2.90
N THR A 86 4.54 7.79 -4.12
CA THR A 86 3.38 7.10 -4.70
C THR A 86 3.07 5.81 -3.94
N ALA A 87 4.10 5.01 -3.62
CA ALA A 87 3.95 3.82 -2.79
C ALA A 87 3.38 4.17 -1.41
N TYR A 88 3.95 5.18 -0.74
CA TYR A 88 3.44 5.60 0.56
C TYR A 88 2.00 6.15 0.48
N ALA A 89 1.68 6.92 -0.56
CA ALA A 89 0.33 7.43 -0.78
C ALA A 89 -0.70 6.32 -0.96
N LEU A 90 -0.35 5.23 -1.65
CA LEU A 90 -1.23 4.07 -1.79
C LEU A 90 -1.48 3.35 -0.46
N ALA A 91 -0.43 3.16 0.35
CA ALA A 91 -0.60 2.58 1.69
C ALA A 91 -1.51 3.45 2.57
N VAL A 92 -1.29 4.77 2.55
CA VAL A 92 -2.13 5.71 3.32
C VAL A 92 -3.57 5.73 2.83
N GLU A 93 -3.83 5.59 1.53
CA GLU A 93 -5.20 5.55 0.99
C GLU A 93 -5.95 4.33 1.52
N VAL A 94 -5.34 3.15 1.45
CA VAL A 94 -5.88 1.90 2.01
C VAL A 94 -6.13 2.06 3.52
N ALA A 95 -5.14 2.57 4.28
CA ALA A 95 -5.29 2.77 5.72
C ALA A 95 -6.43 3.75 6.09
N SER A 96 -6.67 4.76 5.25
CA SER A 96 -7.63 5.84 5.53
C SER A 96 -9.08 5.41 5.31
N ALA A 97 -9.31 4.38 4.49
CA ALA A 97 -10.65 3.89 4.16
C ALA A 97 -11.40 3.34 5.38
N ASN A 98 -10.67 2.73 6.32
CA ASN A 98 -11.24 2.04 7.47
C ASN A 98 -11.54 2.95 8.69
N LEU A 99 -11.37 4.28 8.58
CA LEU A 99 -11.59 5.31 9.62
C LEU A 99 -10.84 5.15 10.95
N ASN A 100 -10.37 3.95 11.31
CA ASN A 100 -9.66 3.61 12.53
C ASN A 100 -8.36 2.87 12.18
N VAL A 101 -7.27 3.61 12.06
CA VAL A 101 -5.94 3.04 11.81
C VAL A 101 -5.44 2.34 13.08
N LYS A 102 -5.17 1.04 13.01
CA LYS A 102 -4.65 0.19 14.08
C LYS A 102 -3.15 0.43 14.32
N GLN A 103 -2.62 -0.07 15.43
CA GLN A 103 -1.20 0.14 15.75
C GLN A 103 -0.27 -0.54 14.75
N GLU A 104 -0.66 -1.72 14.28
CA GLU A 104 0.12 -2.51 13.33
C GLU A 104 0.19 -1.81 11.97
N GLU A 105 -0.92 -1.21 11.53
CA GLU A 105 -1.01 -0.37 10.34
C GLU A 105 -0.09 0.86 10.43
N LEU A 106 -0.10 1.58 11.56
CA LEU A 106 0.82 2.69 11.83
C LEU A 106 2.29 2.25 11.80
N ARG A 107 2.58 1.05 12.33
CA ARG A 107 3.92 0.47 12.30
C ARG A 107 4.37 0.17 10.88
N PHE A 108 3.50 -0.40 10.03
CA PHE A 108 3.84 -0.64 8.63
C PHE A 108 4.12 0.67 7.89
N LEU A 109 3.27 1.69 8.05
CA LEU A 109 3.50 3.02 7.47
C LEU A 109 4.84 3.61 7.91
N GLN A 110 5.21 3.48 9.19
CA GLN A 110 6.51 3.91 9.68
C GLN A 110 7.66 3.17 9.01
N LEU A 111 7.61 1.84 8.93
CA LEU A 111 8.67 1.05 8.28
C LEU A 111 8.78 1.37 6.79
N LEU A 112 7.65 1.57 6.10
CA LEU A 112 7.61 1.88 4.69
C LEU A 112 8.24 3.24 4.39
N ARG A 113 7.85 4.32 5.11
CA ARG A 113 8.42 5.65 4.88
C ARG A 113 9.91 5.72 5.22
N ASP A 114 10.34 5.01 6.27
CA ASP A 114 11.74 4.96 6.67
C ASP A 114 12.56 4.22 5.61
N ARG A 115 12.05 3.08 5.09
CA ARG A 115 12.70 2.30 4.04
C ARG A 115 12.80 3.04 2.71
N LEU A 116 11.77 3.81 2.37
CA LEU A 116 11.70 4.61 1.15
C LEU A 116 12.36 5.99 1.28
N HIS A 117 12.93 6.31 2.44
CA HIS A 117 13.64 7.56 2.72
C HIS A 117 12.79 8.82 2.51
N LEU A 118 11.50 8.76 2.84
CA LEU A 118 10.59 9.90 2.67
C LEU A 118 10.81 10.94 3.76
N ASP A 119 10.85 12.21 3.36
CA ASP A 119 10.94 13.32 4.29
C ASP A 119 9.60 13.58 4.99
N LYS A 120 9.68 14.27 6.14
CA LYS A 120 8.52 14.51 7.01
C LYS A 120 7.44 15.39 6.36
N LEU A 121 7.81 16.31 5.46
CA LEU A 121 6.84 17.20 4.81
C LEU A 121 6.05 16.43 3.76
N THR A 122 6.71 15.59 2.96
CA THR A 122 6.05 14.70 1.99
C THR A 122 5.06 13.76 2.69
N VAL A 123 5.51 13.09 3.75
CA VAL A 123 4.66 12.20 4.57
C VAL A 123 3.43 12.95 5.11
N ALA A 124 3.62 14.10 5.74
CA ALA A 124 2.52 14.88 6.31
C ALA A 124 1.55 15.40 5.25
N ALA A 125 2.04 15.78 4.07
CA ALA A 125 1.20 16.24 2.96
C ALA A 125 0.31 15.12 2.41
N ILE A 126 0.86 13.92 2.24
CA ILE A 126 0.13 12.73 1.79
C ILE A 126 -0.97 12.36 2.79
N GLU A 127 -0.61 12.22 4.07
CA GLU A 127 -1.55 11.88 5.15
C GLU A 127 -2.69 12.90 5.24
N ARG A 128 -2.37 14.19 5.16
CA ARG A 128 -3.38 15.24 5.19
C ARG A 128 -4.27 15.24 3.95
N GLY A 129 -3.73 14.90 2.79
CA GLY A 129 -4.48 14.75 1.55
C GLY A 129 -5.49 13.60 1.62
N ALA A 130 -5.07 12.44 2.12
CA ALA A 130 -5.95 11.28 2.31
C ALA A 130 -7.05 11.58 3.34
N GLN A 131 -6.70 12.14 4.51
CA GLN A 131 -7.68 12.57 5.52
C GLN A 131 -8.72 13.55 4.96
N ALA A 132 -8.32 14.43 4.03
CA ALA A 132 -9.25 15.35 3.39
C ALA A 132 -10.23 14.64 2.44
N ARG A 133 -9.78 13.62 1.69
CA ARG A 133 -10.62 12.81 0.79
C ARG A 133 -11.62 11.92 1.54
N HIS A 134 -11.20 11.36 2.67
CA HIS A 134 -12.01 10.42 3.48
C HIS A 134 -12.89 11.11 4.55
N ARG A 135 -12.83 12.44 4.66
CA ARG A 135 -13.63 13.19 5.63
C ARG A 135 -15.12 13.06 5.32
N ARG A 136 -15.89 12.55 6.28
CA ARG A 136 -17.35 12.50 6.23
C ARG A 136 -17.96 13.79 6.76
N LEU A 137 -19.19 14.08 6.34
CA LEU A 137 -19.98 15.15 6.96
C LEU A 137 -20.16 14.83 8.45
N PRO A 138 -20.11 15.84 9.35
CA PRO A 138 -20.51 15.65 10.72
C PRO A 138 -21.93 15.10 10.75
N SER A 139 -22.19 14.04 11.52
CA SER A 139 -23.56 13.63 11.83
C SER A 139 -24.24 14.76 12.60
N GLU A 140 -25.40 15.22 12.11
CA GLU A 140 -26.31 16.05 12.92
C GLU A 140 -26.95 15.12 13.97
N ASP A 141 -26.66 15.35 15.24
CA ASP A 141 -27.45 14.78 16.35
C ASP A 141 -28.82 15.45 16.43
#